data_AF-A0A520IKR0-F1
#
_entry.id   AF-A0A520IKR0-F1
#
_cell.length_a   1.000
_cell.length_b   1.000
_cell.length_c   1.000
_cell.angle_alpha   90.00
_cell.angle_beta   90.00
_cell.angle_gamma   90.00
#
_symmetry.space_group_name_H-M   'P 1'
#
loop_
_entity.id
_entity.type
_entity.pdbx_description
1 polymer ?
#
loop_
_entity_poly.entity_id
_entity_poly.type
_entity_poly.pdbx_seq_one_letter_code
_entity_poly.pdbx_strand_id
1 'polypeptide(L)'
;GPYHRNGDAILDVQHAFSGTPENFRAIAKRHGATLLLVCPNLSESTIYRVRSPQGFYAQLAHRKTFDWLEPIDLPRGSPLRLWRIKPE
;
A
#
# COMPACT_ATOMS: atom_id res chain seq x y z
N GLY A 1 -19.97 -7.34 -18.15
CA GLY A 1 -18.82 -6.49 -18.57
C GLY A 1 -17.74 -6.51 -17.50
N PRO A 2 -16.49 -6.06 -17.74
CA PRO A 2 -15.38 -6.33 -16.81
C PRO A 2 -15.61 -5.73 -15.42
N TYR A 3 -15.27 -6.50 -14.37
CA TYR A 3 -15.47 -6.15 -12.95
C TYR A 3 -14.63 -4.95 -12.49
N HIS A 4 -13.58 -4.59 -13.22
CA HIS A 4 -12.85 -3.34 -13.04
C HIS A 4 -13.60 -2.18 -13.70
N ARG A 5 -14.29 -1.37 -12.88
CA ARG A 5 -15.17 -0.28 -13.33
C ARG A 5 -14.83 1.11 -12.82
N ASN A 6 -14.02 1.21 -11.77
CA ASN A 6 -13.66 2.48 -11.15
C ASN A 6 -12.23 2.87 -11.54
N GLY A 7 -12.06 3.33 -12.78
CA GLY A 7 -10.74 3.61 -13.35
C GLY A 7 -9.90 4.56 -12.50
N ASP A 8 -10.50 5.63 -12.00
CA ASP A 8 -9.78 6.65 -11.22
C ASP A 8 -9.28 6.08 -9.89
N ALA A 9 -10.12 5.36 -9.14
CA ALA A 9 -9.70 4.73 -7.90
C ALA A 9 -8.65 3.63 -8.12
N ILE A 10 -8.75 2.89 -9.24
CA ILE A 10 -7.74 1.90 -9.61
C ILE A 10 -6.39 2.57 -9.89
N LEU A 11 -6.38 3.67 -10.63
CA LEU A 11 -5.16 4.44 -10.91
C LEU A 11 -4.56 5.04 -9.62
N ASP A 12 -5.40 5.50 -8.69
CA ASP A 12 -4.95 5.98 -7.39
C ASP A 12 -4.18 4.90 -6.61
N VAL A 13 -4.59 3.63 -6.66
CA VAL A 13 -3.84 2.53 -6.03
C VAL A 13 -2.46 2.37 -6.68
N GLN A 14 -2.37 2.46 -8.00
CA GLN A 14 -1.09 2.38 -8.73
C GLN A 14 -0.18 3.54 -8.32
N HIS A 15 -0.69 4.77 -8.31
CA HIS A 15 0.08 5.96 -7.92
C HIS A 15 0.48 5.95 -6.43
N ALA A 16 -0.37 5.41 -5.56
CA ALA A 16 -0.08 5.30 -4.14
C ALA A 16 1.09 4.34 -3.89
N PHE A 17 1.10 3.17 -4.51
CA PHE A 17 2.14 2.17 -4.26
C PHE A 17 3.44 2.41 -5.02
N SER A 18 3.38 2.95 -6.24
CA SER A 18 4.56 3.29 -7.05
C SER A 18 5.19 4.65 -6.71
N GLY A 19 4.45 5.55 -6.07
CA GLY A 19 4.90 6.91 -5.73
C GLY A 19 5.67 7.01 -4.41
N THR A 20 5.76 8.23 -3.86
CA THR A 20 6.43 8.48 -2.57
C THR A 20 5.52 8.10 -1.38
N PRO A 21 6.08 7.90 -0.17
CA PRO A 21 5.30 7.66 1.04
C PRO A 21 4.29 8.79 1.34
N GLU A 22 4.66 10.04 1.06
CA GLU A 22 3.80 11.22 1.26
C GLU A 22 2.62 11.19 0.29
N ASN A 23 2.87 10.82 -0.97
CA ASN A 23 1.80 10.66 -1.96
C ASN A 23 0.85 9.51 -1.57
N PHE A 24 1.38 8.37 -1.11
CA PHE A 24 0.54 7.30 -0.57
C PHE A 24 -0.38 7.83 0.54
N ARG A 25 0.18 8.54 1.52
CA ARG A 25 -0.58 9.07 2.66
C ARG A 25 -1.66 10.06 2.22
N ALA A 26 -1.35 10.93 1.26
CA ALA A 26 -2.31 11.87 0.69
C ALA A 26 -3.46 11.16 -0.03
N ILE A 27 -3.17 10.13 -0.84
CA ILE A 27 -4.18 9.32 -1.54
C ILE A 27 -5.05 8.58 -0.53
N ALA A 28 -4.44 7.90 0.45
CA ALA A 28 -5.14 7.19 1.52
C ALA A 28 -6.12 8.12 2.26
N LYS A 29 -5.69 9.34 2.58
CA LYS A 29 -6.54 10.36 3.20
C LYS A 29 -7.74 10.75 2.34
N ARG A 30 -7.55 10.97 1.02
CA ARG A 30 -8.67 11.31 0.11
C ARG A 30 -9.74 10.22 0.05
N HIS A 31 -9.34 8.96 0.19
CA HIS A 31 -10.25 7.80 0.20
C HIS A 31 -10.76 7.43 1.60
N GLY A 32 -10.35 8.16 2.65
CA GLY A 32 -10.72 7.85 4.04
C GLY A 32 -10.14 6.52 4.55
N ALA A 33 -9.07 6.03 3.94
CA ALA A 33 -8.44 4.77 4.32
C ALA A 33 -7.74 4.90 5.67
N THR A 34 -8.11 4.03 6.62
CA THR A 34 -7.53 3.98 7.97
C THR A 34 -6.66 2.74 8.20
N LEU A 35 -6.67 1.79 7.27
CA LEU A 35 -5.92 0.55 7.29
C LEU A 35 -5.18 0.35 5.98
N LEU A 36 -3.98 -0.19 6.07
CA LEU A 36 -3.21 -0.70 4.94
C LEU A 36 -2.98 -2.20 5.15
N LEU A 37 -3.54 -3.02 4.28
CA LEU A 37 -3.28 -4.46 4.23
C LEU A 37 -2.52 -4.78 2.94
N VAL A 38 -1.40 -5.49 3.05
CA VAL A 38 -0.62 -5.93 1.89
C VAL A 38 -0.40 -7.44 1.92
N CYS A 39 -0.43 -8.04 0.73
CA CYS A 39 0.07 -9.39 0.50
C CYS A 39 1.42 -9.30 -0.21
N PRO A 40 2.54 -9.69 0.45
CA PRO A 40 3.85 -9.76 -0.19
C PRO A 40 3.89 -10.66 -1.43
N ASN A 41 2.99 -11.64 -1.51
CA ASN A 41 2.95 -12.66 -2.56
C ASN A 41 1.96 -12.32 -3.69
N LEU A 42 1.36 -11.12 -3.69
CA LEU A 42 0.49 -10.69 -4.79
C LEU A 42 1.33 -10.39 -6.05
N SER A 43 0.90 -10.85 -7.23
CA SER A 43 1.64 -10.61 -8.48
C SER A 43 1.85 -9.12 -8.77
N GLU A 44 0.85 -8.28 -8.47
CA GLU A 44 0.92 -6.83 -8.64
C GLU A 44 2.00 -6.18 -7.75
N SER A 45 2.20 -6.70 -6.54
CA SER A 45 3.27 -6.29 -5.64
C SER A 45 4.67 -6.44 -6.27
N THR A 46 4.87 -7.45 -7.10
CA THR A 46 6.12 -7.63 -7.85
C THR A 46 6.29 -6.53 -8.89
N ILE A 47 5.21 -6.11 -9.56
CA ILE A 47 5.26 -5.04 -10.56
C ILE A 47 5.65 -3.71 -9.92
N TYR A 48 5.09 -3.35 -8.76
CA TYR A 48 5.47 -2.12 -8.05
C TYR A 48 6.97 -2.10 -7.72
N ARG A 49 7.52 -3.22 -7.24
CA ARG A 49 8.95 -3.31 -6.89
C ARG A 49 9.87 -3.17 -8.09
N VAL A 50 9.49 -3.76 -9.23
CA VAL A 50 10.31 -3.75 -10.44
C VAL A 50 10.24 -2.39 -11.14
N ARG A 51 9.04 -1.83 -11.29
CA ARG A 51 8.83 -0.56 -12.02
C ARG A 51 9.13 0.68 -11.19
N SER A 52 9.04 0.56 -9.86
CA SER A 52 9.25 1.67 -8.92
C SER A 52 10.08 1.19 -7.73
N PRO A 53 11.38 0.88 -7.92
CA PRO A 53 12.23 0.29 -6.88
C PRO A 53 12.44 1.21 -5.67
N GLN A 54 12.19 2.52 -5.82
CA GLN A 54 12.22 3.52 -4.75
C GLN A 54 10.82 3.93 -4.29
N GLY A 55 9.77 3.35 -4.88
CA GLY A 55 8.38 3.63 -4.54
C GLY A 55 7.99 3.12 -3.15
N PHE A 56 6.86 3.61 -2.65
CA PHE A 56 6.38 3.31 -1.31
C PHE A 56 6.26 1.79 -1.05
N TYR A 57 5.69 1.03 -1.98
CA TYR A 57 5.57 -0.42 -1.81
C TYR A 57 6.95 -1.10 -1.72
N ALA A 58 7.92 -0.68 -2.55
CA ALA A 58 9.27 -1.24 -2.49
C ALA A 58 9.93 -0.96 -1.14
N GLN A 59 9.78 0.26 -0.61
CA GLN A 59 10.26 0.63 0.72
C GLN A 59 9.63 -0.25 1.81
N LEU A 60 8.31 -0.47 1.78
CA LEU A 60 7.62 -1.40 2.69
C LEU A 60 8.10 -2.85 2.53
N ALA A 61 8.36 -3.30 1.30
CA ALA A 61 8.88 -4.64 1.03
C ALA A 61 10.29 -4.84 1.62
N HIS A 62 11.10 -3.78 1.64
CA HIS A 62 12.40 -3.72 2.31
C HIS A 62 12.31 -3.43 3.82
N ARG A 63 11.11 -3.57 4.41
CA ARG A 63 10.85 -3.40 5.85
C ARG A 63 11.16 -2.00 6.38
N LYS A 64 11.18 -0.98 5.51
CA LYS A 64 11.24 0.41 5.98
C LYS A 64 9.98 0.73 6.78
N THR A 65 10.18 1.43 7.90
CA THR A 65 9.10 1.90 8.77
C THR A 65 8.78 3.37 8.46
N PHE A 66 7.54 3.74 8.77
CA PHE A 66 7.05 5.11 8.64
C PHE A 66 6.37 5.45 9.96
N ASP A 67 6.66 6.61 10.51
CA ASP A 67 6.13 7.06 11.78
C ASP A 67 4.60 7.11 11.78
N TRP A 68 3.95 7.34 10.65
CA TRP A 68 2.49 7.34 10.47
C TRP A 68 1.87 5.96 10.15
N LEU A 69 2.66 4.88 10.11
CA LEU A 69 2.16 3.50 10.01
C LEU A 69 2.41 2.73 11.30
N GLU A 70 1.34 2.34 11.96
CA GLU A 70 1.38 1.51 13.16
C GLU A 70 1.08 0.05 12.78
N PRO A 71 2.02 -0.89 12.96
CA PRO A 71 1.78 -2.30 12.63
C PRO A 71 0.70 -2.90 13.53
N ILE A 72 -0.16 -3.73 12.95
CA ILE A 72 -1.17 -4.51 13.67
C ILE A 72 -0.79 -5.99 13.52
N ASP A 73 -0.66 -6.68 14.64
CA ASP A 73 -0.38 -8.10 14.66
C ASP A 73 -1.52 -8.90 14.02
N LEU A 74 -1.14 -9.84 13.17
CA LEU A 74 -2.04 -10.81 12.56
C LEU A 74 -1.81 -12.20 13.17
N PRO A 75 -2.78 -13.13 13.06
CA PRO A 75 -2.59 -14.50 13.51
C PRO A 75 -1.32 -15.12 12.94
N ARG A 76 -0.67 -15.96 13.75
CA ARG A 76 0.55 -16.68 13.33
C ARG A 76 0.31 -17.41 12.00
N GLY A 77 1.27 -17.27 11.09
CA GLY A 77 1.22 -17.88 9.76
C GLY A 77 0.49 -17.06 8.70
N SER A 78 -0.09 -15.91 9.04
CA SER A 78 -0.63 -15.00 8.03
C SER A 78 0.48 -14.52 7.08
N PRO A 79 0.32 -14.65 5.76
CA PRO A 79 1.25 -14.07 4.80
C PRO A 79 1.07 -12.56 4.66
N LEU A 80 -0.03 -12.01 5.18
CA LEU A 80 -0.37 -10.61 5.04
C LEU A 80 0.37 -9.77 6.08
N ARG A 81 0.50 -8.47 5.79
CA ARG A 81 0.95 -7.47 6.77
C ARG A 81 -0.10 -6.36 6.84
N LEU A 82 -0.44 -5.96 8.06
CA LEU A 82 -1.48 -4.99 8.34
C LEU A 82 -0.89 -3.83 9.15
N TRP A 83 -1.29 -2.61 8.80
CA TRP A 83 -1.00 -1.40 9.55
C TRP A 83 -2.25 -0.56 9.71
N ARG A 84 -2.33 0.18 10.81
CA ARG A 84 -3.16 1.37 10.95
C ARG A 84 -2.45 2.56 10.36
N ILE A 85 -3.18 3.36 9.59
CA ILE A 85 -2.71 4.64 9.06
C ILE A 85 -3.10 5.70 10.10
N LYS A 86 -2.10 6.33 10.72
CA LYS A 86 -2.36 7.38 11.72
C LYS A 86 -2.88 8.66 11.05
N PRO A 87 -3.89 9.33 11.63
CA PRO A 87 -4.30 10.65 11.20
C PRO A 87 -3.12 11.63 11.31
N GLU A 88 -3.18 12.71 10.54
CA GLU A 88 -2.28 13.86 10.70
C GLU A 88 -2.58 14.63 11.97
#